data_AF-A0A2S0XPJ3-F1
#
_entry.id   AF-A0A2S0XPJ3-F1
#
_cell.length_a   1.000
_cell.length_b   1.000
_cell.length_c   1.000
_cell.angle_alpha   90.00
_cell.angle_beta   90.00
_cell.angle_gamma   90.00
#
_symmetry.space_group_name_H-M   'P 1'
#
loop_
_entity.id
_entity.type
_entity.pdbx_description
1 polymer ?
#
loop_
_entity_poly.entity_id
_entity_poly.type
_entity_poly.pdbx_seq_one_letter_code
_entity_poly.pdbx_strand_id
1 'polypeptide(L)'
;MEQTTNLKMPFIMPSQAQKHVTHNEALQALDIVVQLSVLDRHLAAPPAVPAEGDRYIVAAAATGGWVGKVGQVAAWQDGAWAFHVPVKGWLTWVADEQRILAHDGSGWVDTIALGINPAAMVGVNTTADTTNRLSVKSQAVLFDNLGAGQQVKINKAAAGDNASLLFQTGYSGRAEFGLAGDDDWHLKVSPDGGAWTEALKVSRSDGRVLLPASLALTDQNQAAAKRHIRELLAANRSYFVRTDGSDTNNGLGDTSGGAFLTIQKALDVAASLDMAGFTVTIQVADGTYSGAIVVPAMTGQAAPSALVIAGNSGAPANVIVSTNNANAISAPSGTRCLVKDMEIRTTASGFGLNADGGTLQFQNVRFGACAQAHIVCQNNGVAIATGNYAISGASPMHWSAQTGGFINTEGRTATLAGTPAFSTAFASCRHGDIACAGMTFGGAATGTRYSTTLNGVINTAGGGANYLPGSVAGAAATGGQYA
;
A
#
# COMPACT_ATOMS: atom_id res chain seq x y z
N MET A 1 75.87 -43.70 -18.39
CA MET A 1 74.39 -43.79 -18.28
C MET A 1 73.90 -44.51 -19.54
N GLU A 2 73.06 -45.55 -19.43
CA GLU A 2 72.57 -46.35 -20.59
C GLU A 2 71.15 -45.97 -21.03
N GLN A 3 70.44 -45.19 -20.22
CA GLN A 3 69.06 -44.75 -20.47
C GLN A 3 68.85 -43.33 -19.93
N THR A 4 67.84 -42.63 -20.43
CA THR A 4 67.40 -41.34 -19.87
C THR A 4 66.84 -41.49 -18.45
N THR A 5 66.81 -40.39 -17.70
CA THR A 5 66.56 -40.43 -16.25
C THR A 5 65.09 -40.67 -15.90
N ASN A 6 64.15 -39.99 -16.55
CA ASN A 6 62.73 -40.01 -16.17
C ASN A 6 61.96 -41.15 -16.85
N LEU A 7 62.04 -41.23 -18.18
CA LEU A 7 61.28 -42.14 -19.04
C LEU A 7 62.01 -43.46 -19.33
N LYS A 8 63.27 -43.59 -18.89
CA LYS A 8 64.11 -44.79 -19.08
C LYS A 8 64.30 -45.18 -20.56
N MET A 9 64.40 -44.18 -21.44
CA MET A 9 64.63 -44.40 -22.87
C MET A 9 66.07 -44.81 -23.13
N PRO A 10 66.36 -45.91 -23.87
CA PRO A 10 67.71 -46.38 -24.09
C PRO A 10 68.53 -45.45 -25.00
N PHE A 11 69.78 -45.20 -24.63
CA PHE A 11 70.73 -44.44 -25.45
C PHE A 11 71.39 -45.29 -26.53
N ILE A 12 71.77 -44.66 -27.64
CA ILE A 12 72.65 -45.28 -28.63
C ILE A 12 74.08 -45.30 -28.06
N MET A 13 74.71 -46.49 -28.10
CA MET A 13 76.08 -46.68 -27.60
C MET A 13 77.11 -45.84 -28.40
N PRO A 14 78.23 -45.43 -27.77
CA PRO A 14 79.30 -44.68 -28.43
C PRO A 14 79.90 -45.38 -29.66
N SER A 15 80.65 -44.64 -30.48
CA SER A 15 81.38 -45.14 -31.67
C SER A 15 80.52 -45.53 -32.90
N GLN A 16 79.25 -45.11 -32.94
CA GLN A 16 78.34 -45.25 -34.09
C GLN A 16 78.42 -44.03 -35.05
N ALA A 17 79.60 -43.72 -35.60
CA ALA A 17 79.83 -42.60 -36.52
C ALA A 17 79.26 -41.24 -36.05
N GLN A 18 79.40 -40.94 -34.75
CA GLN A 18 78.91 -39.72 -34.08
C GLN A 18 77.38 -39.46 -34.10
N LYS A 19 76.56 -40.33 -34.71
CA LYS A 19 75.07 -40.18 -34.71
C LYS A 19 74.45 -40.27 -33.31
N HIS A 20 75.11 -40.97 -32.40
CA HIS A 20 74.70 -41.11 -31.00
C HIS A 20 74.66 -39.76 -30.26
N VAL A 21 75.46 -38.77 -30.67
CA VAL A 21 75.52 -37.46 -30.01
C VAL A 21 74.19 -36.72 -30.18
N THR A 22 73.81 -36.39 -31.41
CA THR A 22 72.59 -35.61 -31.69
C THR A 22 71.30 -36.37 -31.35
N HIS A 23 71.31 -37.70 -31.47
CA HIS A 23 70.14 -38.51 -31.15
C HIS A 23 69.93 -38.63 -29.64
N ASN A 24 70.99 -38.90 -28.87
CA ASN A 24 70.85 -39.01 -27.42
C ASN A 24 70.49 -37.65 -26.80
N GLU A 25 70.99 -36.54 -27.35
CA GLU A 25 70.57 -35.18 -26.96
C GLU A 25 69.07 -34.95 -27.20
N ALA A 26 68.53 -35.41 -28.35
CA ALA A 26 67.09 -35.36 -28.61
C ALA A 26 66.28 -36.24 -27.63
N LEU A 27 66.80 -37.41 -27.26
CA LEU A 27 66.17 -38.28 -26.24
C LEU A 27 66.19 -37.62 -24.86
N GLN A 28 67.27 -36.95 -24.48
CA GLN A 28 67.35 -36.18 -23.23
C GLN A 28 66.34 -35.03 -23.19
N ALA A 29 66.16 -34.33 -24.31
CA ALA A 29 65.12 -33.29 -24.42
C ALA A 29 63.71 -33.89 -24.31
N LEU A 30 63.43 -35.02 -24.97
CA LEU A 30 62.15 -35.72 -24.88
C LEU A 30 61.85 -36.21 -23.45
N ASP A 31 62.87 -36.71 -22.74
CA ASP A 31 62.78 -37.16 -21.35
C ASP A 31 62.30 -36.06 -20.39
N ILE A 32 62.61 -34.80 -20.72
CA ILE A 32 62.19 -33.65 -19.94
C ILE A 32 60.75 -33.26 -20.25
N VAL A 33 60.43 -33.10 -21.54
CA VAL A 33 59.21 -32.41 -21.99
C VAL A 33 58.00 -33.32 -22.14
N VAL A 34 58.20 -34.62 -22.39
CA VAL A 34 57.09 -35.59 -22.50
C VAL A 34 56.65 -36.00 -21.10
N GLN A 35 55.34 -35.96 -20.85
CA GLN A 35 54.78 -36.13 -19.50
C GLN A 35 55.48 -35.20 -18.49
N LEU A 36 55.66 -33.93 -18.89
CA LEU A 36 56.36 -32.94 -18.10
C LEU A 36 55.76 -32.86 -16.70
N SER A 37 56.63 -33.05 -15.71
CA SER A 37 56.31 -32.93 -14.28
C SER A 37 57.44 -32.16 -13.63
N VAL A 38 57.10 -31.04 -13.00
CA VAL A 38 58.04 -30.20 -12.26
C VAL A 38 57.79 -30.31 -10.77
N LEU A 39 58.84 -30.15 -9.97
CA LEU A 39 58.77 -30.22 -8.52
C LEU A 39 58.16 -28.95 -7.91
N ASP A 40 58.52 -27.79 -8.45
CA ASP A 40 58.10 -26.47 -7.97
C ASP A 40 58.19 -25.46 -9.13
N ARG A 41 57.37 -24.41 -9.09
CA ARG A 41 57.33 -23.29 -10.05
C ARG A 41 57.63 -21.90 -9.46
N HIS A 42 57.87 -21.84 -8.16
CA HIS A 42 58.03 -20.62 -7.36
C HIS A 42 59.46 -20.39 -6.87
N LEU A 43 60.37 -21.32 -7.12
CA LEU A 43 61.79 -21.14 -6.78
C LEU A 43 62.46 -20.11 -7.70
N ALA A 44 63.08 -19.09 -7.07
CA ALA A 44 63.87 -18.07 -7.76
C ALA A 44 65.37 -18.41 -7.83
N ALA A 45 65.86 -19.37 -7.04
CA ALA A 45 67.24 -19.85 -7.07
C ALA A 45 67.26 -21.36 -7.33
N PRO A 46 68.24 -21.88 -8.10
CA PRO A 46 68.40 -23.33 -8.22
C PRO A 46 68.62 -23.97 -6.84
N PRO A 47 68.05 -25.16 -6.59
CA PRO A 47 68.37 -25.95 -5.41
C PRO A 47 69.88 -26.14 -5.25
N ALA A 48 70.37 -26.16 -4.00
CA ALA A 48 71.80 -26.34 -3.72
C ALA A 48 72.31 -27.75 -4.07
N VAL A 49 71.42 -28.75 -4.04
CA VAL A 49 71.73 -30.16 -4.33
C VAL A 49 70.58 -30.75 -5.17
N PRO A 50 70.47 -30.40 -6.45
CA PRO A 50 69.46 -30.97 -7.34
C PRO A 50 69.80 -32.43 -7.66
N ALA A 51 68.79 -33.29 -7.73
CA ALA A 51 68.93 -34.66 -8.20
C ALA A 51 68.80 -34.72 -9.73
N GLU A 52 69.43 -35.71 -10.33
CA GLU A 52 69.33 -35.95 -11.77
C GLU A 52 67.87 -36.17 -12.17
N GLY A 53 67.40 -35.44 -13.18
CA GLY A 53 66.01 -35.49 -13.66
C GLY A 53 65.05 -34.54 -12.94
N ASP A 54 65.50 -33.82 -11.90
CA ASP A 54 64.70 -32.78 -11.28
C ASP A 54 64.36 -31.69 -12.30
N ARG A 55 63.09 -31.28 -12.31
CA ARG A 55 62.56 -30.27 -13.23
C ARG A 55 61.82 -29.20 -12.44
N TYR A 56 62.00 -27.95 -12.85
CA TYR A 56 61.39 -26.77 -12.23
C TYR A 56 60.89 -25.82 -13.30
N ILE A 57 59.89 -25.01 -12.96
CA ILE A 57 59.64 -23.77 -13.73
C ILE A 57 60.40 -22.66 -13.02
N VAL A 58 61.25 -21.96 -13.77
CA VAL A 58 62.03 -20.84 -13.21
C VAL A 58 61.09 -19.69 -12.86
N ALA A 59 61.01 -19.35 -11.58
CA ALA A 59 60.14 -18.26 -11.12
C ALA A 59 60.65 -16.88 -11.54
N ALA A 60 59.83 -15.86 -11.32
CA ALA A 60 60.25 -14.47 -11.45
C ALA A 60 61.42 -14.13 -10.51
N ALA A 61 62.19 -13.11 -10.84
CA ALA A 61 63.39 -12.69 -10.10
C ALA A 61 64.46 -13.79 -9.97
N ALA A 62 64.65 -14.59 -11.02
CA ALA A 62 65.62 -15.68 -11.05
C ALA A 62 67.06 -15.24 -10.72
N THR A 63 67.75 -16.04 -9.92
CA THR A 63 69.10 -15.82 -9.41
C THR A 63 70.02 -17.01 -9.69
N GLY A 64 71.32 -16.85 -9.46
CA GLY A 64 72.32 -17.90 -9.67
C GLY A 64 72.33 -18.40 -11.12
N GLY A 65 72.38 -19.72 -11.30
CA GLY A 65 72.36 -20.34 -12.64
C GLY A 65 71.06 -20.16 -13.43
N TRP A 66 70.01 -19.60 -12.84
CA TRP A 66 68.70 -19.41 -13.48
C TRP A 66 68.47 -17.98 -14.03
N VAL A 67 69.43 -17.07 -13.87
CA VAL A 67 69.32 -15.69 -14.38
C VAL A 67 69.01 -15.67 -15.88
N GLY A 68 67.98 -14.91 -16.26
CA GLY A 68 67.53 -14.76 -17.66
C GLY A 68 66.69 -15.93 -18.20
N LYS A 69 66.32 -16.90 -17.36
CA LYS A 69 65.57 -18.10 -17.76
C LYS A 69 64.15 -18.17 -17.21
N VAL A 70 63.61 -17.04 -16.74
CA VAL A 70 62.26 -16.93 -16.16
C VAL A 70 61.21 -17.56 -17.08
N GLY A 71 60.33 -18.39 -16.51
CA GLY A 71 59.25 -19.10 -17.20
C GLY A 71 59.67 -20.35 -17.99
N GLN A 72 60.98 -20.57 -18.17
CA GLN A 72 61.50 -21.77 -18.82
C GLN A 72 61.46 -22.98 -17.88
N VAL A 73 61.44 -24.17 -18.47
CA VAL A 73 61.62 -25.42 -17.72
C VAL A 73 63.11 -25.61 -17.51
N ALA A 74 63.56 -25.56 -16.26
CA ALA A 74 64.92 -25.89 -15.87
C ALA A 74 64.97 -27.36 -15.46
N ALA A 75 65.83 -28.15 -16.09
CA ALA A 75 66.04 -29.56 -15.80
C ALA A 75 67.49 -29.81 -15.40
N TRP A 76 67.72 -30.54 -14.31
CA TRP A 76 69.07 -30.94 -13.90
C TRP A 76 69.47 -32.22 -14.65
N GLN A 77 70.45 -32.10 -15.54
CA GLN A 77 70.93 -33.17 -16.41
C GLN A 77 72.45 -33.16 -16.56
N ASP A 78 73.08 -34.33 -16.50
CA ASP A 78 74.52 -34.53 -16.67
C ASP A 78 75.37 -33.58 -15.79
N GLY A 79 74.86 -33.25 -14.60
CA GLY A 79 75.51 -32.33 -13.66
C GLY A 79 75.41 -30.83 -14.02
N ALA A 80 74.50 -30.44 -14.92
CA ALA A 80 74.25 -29.05 -15.31
C ALA A 80 72.74 -28.75 -15.49
N TRP A 81 72.38 -27.47 -15.52
CA TRP A 81 71.01 -27.03 -15.83
C TRP A 81 70.80 -26.93 -17.34
N ALA A 82 69.89 -27.75 -17.88
CA ALA A 82 69.31 -27.61 -19.20
C ALA A 82 68.04 -26.74 -19.11
N PHE A 83 67.82 -25.85 -20.09
CA PHE A 83 66.66 -24.96 -20.10
C PHE A 83 65.85 -25.12 -21.39
N HIS A 84 64.54 -25.29 -21.24
CA HIS A 84 63.61 -25.46 -22.35
C HIS A 84 62.57 -24.35 -22.33
N VAL A 85 62.43 -23.65 -23.47
CA VAL A 85 61.43 -22.60 -23.66
C VAL A 85 60.08 -23.25 -23.97
N PRO A 86 59.07 -23.13 -23.09
CA PRO A 86 57.75 -23.68 -23.36
C PRO A 86 57.06 -22.92 -24.50
N VAL A 87 56.25 -23.65 -25.29
CA VAL A 87 55.37 -23.06 -26.30
C VAL A 87 53.90 -23.23 -25.91
N LYS A 88 53.02 -22.45 -26.53
CA LYS A 88 51.57 -22.52 -26.29
C LYS A 88 51.06 -23.96 -26.41
N GLY A 89 50.33 -24.43 -25.40
CA GLY A 89 49.72 -25.76 -25.33
C GLY A 89 50.54 -26.81 -24.58
N TRP A 90 51.77 -26.50 -24.14
CA TRP A 90 52.50 -27.40 -23.23
C TRP A 90 51.72 -27.61 -21.93
N LEU A 91 51.69 -28.84 -21.45
CA LEU A 91 51.10 -29.23 -20.17
C LEU A 91 52.20 -29.64 -19.20
N THR A 92 52.05 -29.29 -17.92
CA THR A 92 52.92 -29.79 -16.85
C THR A 92 52.10 -30.13 -15.62
N TRP A 93 52.45 -31.23 -14.96
CA TRP A 93 52.08 -31.47 -13.56
C TRP A 93 53.05 -30.70 -12.66
N VAL A 94 52.54 -29.99 -11.66
CA VAL A 94 53.36 -29.33 -10.62
C VAL A 94 53.14 -30.09 -9.33
N ALA A 95 54.19 -30.75 -8.85
CA ALA A 95 54.08 -31.78 -7.82
C ALA A 95 53.74 -31.22 -6.44
N ASP A 96 54.30 -30.07 -6.06
CA ASP A 96 54.04 -29.38 -4.79
C ASP A 96 52.59 -28.87 -4.66
N GLU A 97 52.01 -28.40 -5.76
CA GLU A 97 50.65 -27.86 -5.82
C GLU A 97 49.57 -28.91 -6.13
N GLN A 98 49.97 -30.07 -6.65
CA GLN A 98 49.06 -31.11 -7.18
C GLN A 98 48.13 -30.59 -8.30
N ARG A 99 48.69 -29.82 -9.25
CA ARG A 99 47.92 -29.16 -10.33
C ARG A 99 48.52 -29.41 -11.71
N ILE A 100 47.66 -29.35 -12.74
CA ILE A 100 48.06 -29.29 -14.14
C ILE A 100 48.03 -27.84 -14.61
N LEU A 101 49.16 -27.36 -15.12
CA LEU A 101 49.26 -26.07 -15.80
C LEU A 101 49.35 -26.28 -17.31
N ALA A 102 48.83 -25.31 -18.06
CA ALA A 102 49.04 -25.15 -19.49
C ALA A 102 49.84 -23.88 -19.76
N HIS A 103 50.78 -23.91 -20.71
CA HIS A 103 51.41 -22.69 -21.19
C HIS A 103 50.50 -22.00 -22.23
N ASP A 104 50.05 -20.78 -21.98
CA ASP A 104 49.09 -20.07 -22.86
C ASP A 104 49.75 -19.33 -24.04
N GLY A 105 51.08 -19.33 -24.08
CA GLY A 105 51.90 -18.59 -25.04
C GLY A 105 52.60 -17.38 -24.43
N SER A 106 52.18 -16.95 -23.25
CA SER A 106 52.79 -15.87 -22.45
C SER A 106 53.31 -16.34 -21.08
N GLY A 107 52.68 -17.37 -20.51
CA GLY A 107 53.12 -18.00 -19.27
C GLY A 107 52.35 -19.27 -18.92
N TRP A 108 52.67 -19.86 -17.76
CA TRP A 108 52.00 -21.04 -17.23
C TRP A 108 50.73 -20.65 -16.45
N VAL A 109 49.57 -21.16 -16.88
CA VAL A 109 48.25 -20.90 -16.28
C VAL A 109 47.59 -22.20 -15.83
N ASP A 110 46.76 -22.13 -14.78
CA ASP A 110 46.01 -23.28 -14.28
C ASP A 110 44.96 -23.74 -15.29
N THR A 111 44.91 -25.04 -15.57
CA THR A 111 43.97 -25.61 -16.55
C THR A 111 42.50 -25.54 -16.10
N ILE A 112 42.23 -25.48 -14.79
CA ILE A 112 40.88 -25.26 -14.24
C ILE A 112 40.45 -23.80 -14.43
N ALA A 113 41.40 -22.86 -14.38
CA ALA A 113 41.12 -21.43 -14.59
C ALA A 113 40.69 -21.11 -16.04
N LEU A 114 40.97 -22.00 -17.01
CA LEU A 114 40.55 -21.83 -18.39
C LEU A 114 39.05 -22.13 -18.63
N GLY A 115 38.34 -22.74 -17.67
CA GLY A 115 36.98 -23.27 -17.89
C GLY A 115 35.82 -22.58 -17.16
N ILE A 116 36.07 -21.72 -16.17
CA ILE A 116 35.01 -21.19 -15.30
C ILE A 116 34.66 -19.71 -15.52
N ASN A 117 35.44 -18.97 -16.30
CA ASN A 117 35.14 -17.56 -16.59
C ASN A 117 35.55 -17.13 -18.01
N PRO A 118 34.61 -17.09 -18.98
CA PRO A 118 33.19 -17.44 -18.84
C PRO A 118 32.97 -18.95 -18.91
N ALA A 119 32.21 -19.50 -17.95
CA ALA A 119 31.61 -20.82 -18.13
C ALA A 119 30.36 -20.69 -19.01
N ALA A 120 30.24 -21.48 -20.07
CA ALA A 120 29.05 -21.46 -20.93
C ALA A 120 27.81 -22.03 -20.20
N MET A 121 28.00 -23.12 -19.47
CA MET A 121 26.96 -23.83 -18.70
C MET A 121 27.58 -24.51 -17.48
N VAL A 122 26.90 -24.47 -16.34
CA VAL A 122 27.32 -25.10 -15.08
C VAL A 122 26.16 -25.92 -14.51
N GLY A 123 26.35 -27.23 -14.42
CA GLY A 123 25.38 -28.17 -13.85
C GLY A 123 25.89 -28.81 -12.56
N VAL A 124 25.06 -28.83 -11.51
CA VAL A 124 25.34 -29.52 -10.24
C VAL A 124 24.30 -30.61 -10.02
N ASN A 125 24.72 -31.87 -10.11
CA ASN A 125 23.85 -33.08 -10.08
C ASN A 125 22.73 -33.09 -11.16
N THR A 126 22.88 -32.27 -12.20
CA THR A 126 21.99 -32.17 -13.36
C THR A 126 22.75 -31.58 -14.53
N THR A 127 22.22 -31.73 -15.74
CA THR A 127 22.76 -31.07 -16.94
C THR A 127 22.12 -29.69 -17.07
N ALA A 128 22.95 -28.66 -17.21
CA ALA A 128 22.51 -27.31 -17.56
C ALA A 128 22.19 -27.24 -19.06
N ASP A 129 21.30 -26.32 -19.43
CA ASP A 129 20.84 -26.13 -20.81
C ASP A 129 20.91 -24.66 -21.21
N THR A 130 20.50 -24.34 -22.45
CA THR A 130 20.59 -22.96 -22.97
C THR A 130 19.67 -21.95 -22.28
N THR A 131 18.62 -22.43 -21.60
CA THR A 131 17.69 -21.65 -20.78
C THR A 131 18.21 -21.57 -19.34
N ASN A 132 18.53 -22.71 -18.73
CA ASN A 132 19.03 -22.85 -17.37
C ASN A 132 20.55 -23.06 -17.38
N ARG A 133 21.29 -22.01 -17.75
CA ARG A 133 22.77 -22.09 -17.87
C ARG A 133 23.48 -22.36 -16.56
N LEU A 134 22.87 -22.01 -15.42
CA LEU A 134 23.21 -22.53 -14.11
C LEU A 134 22.04 -23.42 -13.64
N SER A 135 22.27 -24.73 -13.54
CA SER A 135 21.23 -25.69 -13.12
C SER A 135 21.72 -26.50 -11.93
N VAL A 136 20.94 -26.50 -10.85
CA VAL A 136 21.31 -27.13 -9.58
C VAL A 136 20.20 -28.05 -9.10
N LYS A 137 20.51 -29.34 -8.98
CA LYS A 137 19.61 -30.37 -8.45
C LYS A 137 20.16 -30.92 -7.14
N SER A 138 19.97 -30.18 -6.06
CA SER A 138 20.50 -30.48 -4.73
C SER A 138 19.43 -30.31 -3.65
N GLN A 139 19.75 -30.69 -2.41
CA GLN A 139 18.90 -30.43 -1.24
C GLN A 139 18.87 -28.95 -0.85
N ALA A 140 19.94 -28.20 -1.12
CA ALA A 140 20.07 -26.77 -0.81
C ALA A 140 21.07 -26.08 -1.73
N VAL A 141 20.93 -24.76 -1.86
CA VAL A 141 21.90 -23.85 -2.49
C VAL A 141 22.25 -22.78 -1.47
N LEU A 142 23.50 -22.75 -1.02
CA LEU A 142 24.00 -21.73 -0.08
C LEU A 142 24.72 -20.63 -0.84
N PHE A 143 24.26 -19.39 -0.67
CA PHE A 143 25.01 -18.19 -1.00
C PHE A 143 25.51 -17.61 0.31
N ASP A 144 26.83 -17.58 0.51
CA ASP A 144 27.45 -17.08 1.74
C ASP A 144 28.35 -15.86 1.45
N ASN A 145 28.53 -14.99 2.45
CA ASN A 145 29.25 -13.73 2.32
C ASN A 145 30.67 -13.82 2.90
N LEU A 146 31.60 -13.05 2.32
CA LEU A 146 32.99 -12.96 2.80
C LEU A 146 33.19 -11.86 3.85
N GLY A 147 32.11 -11.31 4.42
CA GLY A 147 32.06 -10.06 5.18
C GLY A 147 31.53 -8.87 4.36
N ALA A 148 31.03 -7.84 5.04
CA ALA A 148 30.48 -6.60 4.44
C ALA A 148 29.25 -6.77 3.52
N GLY A 149 28.56 -7.91 3.57
CA GLY A 149 27.27 -8.15 2.93
C GLY A 149 27.31 -8.98 1.64
N GLN A 150 26.14 -9.39 1.17
CA GLN A 150 25.96 -10.14 -0.08
C GLN A 150 24.72 -9.65 -0.82
N GLN A 151 24.76 -9.69 -2.15
CA GLN A 151 23.66 -9.31 -3.03
C GLN A 151 23.47 -10.35 -4.12
N VAL A 152 22.22 -10.77 -4.35
CA VAL A 152 21.81 -11.48 -5.56
C VAL A 152 21.18 -10.44 -6.49
N LYS A 153 21.81 -10.18 -7.63
CA LYS A 153 21.33 -9.19 -8.61
C LYS A 153 20.60 -9.92 -9.73
N ILE A 154 19.30 -9.67 -9.85
CA ILE A 154 18.44 -10.18 -10.92
C ILE A 154 18.05 -8.99 -11.79
N ASN A 155 18.48 -8.99 -13.05
CA ASN A 155 18.23 -7.89 -13.98
C ASN A 155 17.33 -8.38 -15.13
N LYS A 156 16.39 -7.52 -15.54
CA LYS A 156 15.56 -7.72 -16.74
C LYS A 156 15.99 -6.78 -17.87
N ALA A 157 15.78 -7.16 -19.12
CA ALA A 157 16.26 -6.40 -20.27
C ALA A 157 15.30 -5.25 -20.66
N ALA A 158 13.99 -5.49 -20.54
CA ALA A 158 12.94 -4.52 -20.79
C ALA A 158 11.96 -4.42 -19.60
N ALA A 159 11.17 -3.34 -19.55
CA ALA A 159 10.18 -3.13 -18.49
C ALA A 159 9.12 -4.24 -18.43
N GLY A 160 8.75 -4.84 -19.56
CA GLY A 160 7.76 -5.92 -19.64
C GLY A 160 8.30 -7.33 -19.33
N ASP A 161 9.61 -7.47 -19.13
CA ASP A 161 10.24 -8.76 -18.84
C ASP A 161 10.11 -9.11 -17.34
N ASN A 162 10.42 -10.36 -17.00
CA ASN A 162 10.45 -10.83 -15.61
C ASN A 162 11.88 -10.78 -15.03
N ALA A 163 12.00 -10.23 -13.83
CA ALA A 163 13.13 -10.41 -12.92
C ALA A 163 12.60 -10.86 -11.56
N SER A 164 12.51 -12.18 -11.38
CA SER A 164 11.73 -12.80 -10.30
C SER A 164 12.34 -14.12 -9.80
N LEU A 165 11.84 -14.59 -8.66
CA LEU A 165 12.03 -15.94 -8.16
C LEU A 165 10.73 -16.72 -8.31
N LEU A 166 10.77 -17.81 -9.09
CA LEU A 166 9.64 -18.68 -9.38
C LEU A 166 9.75 -19.98 -8.56
N PHE A 167 8.70 -20.29 -7.80
CA PHE A 167 8.57 -21.50 -7.00
C PHE A 167 7.68 -22.50 -7.74
N GLN A 168 8.11 -23.76 -7.82
CA GLN A 168 7.46 -24.77 -8.66
C GLN A 168 7.29 -26.12 -7.95
N THR A 169 6.26 -26.87 -8.35
CA THR A 169 6.12 -28.30 -8.05
C THR A 169 6.00 -29.05 -9.37
N GLY A 170 6.88 -30.04 -9.60
CA GLY A 170 6.85 -30.83 -10.84
C GLY A 170 6.95 -29.99 -12.12
N TYR A 171 7.80 -28.96 -12.12
CA TYR A 171 7.98 -28.00 -13.22
C TYR A 171 6.76 -27.11 -13.54
N SER A 172 5.77 -27.07 -12.65
CA SER A 172 4.60 -26.19 -12.75
C SER A 172 4.67 -25.08 -11.71
N GLY A 173 4.52 -23.82 -12.13
CA GLY A 173 4.60 -22.63 -11.26
C GLY A 173 3.53 -22.60 -10.17
N ARG A 174 3.91 -22.18 -8.95
CA ARG A 174 3.00 -22.09 -7.80
C ARG A 174 3.01 -20.72 -7.13
N ALA A 175 4.18 -20.10 -7.04
CA ALA A 175 4.32 -18.73 -6.55
C ALA A 175 5.47 -18.04 -7.27
N GLU A 176 5.38 -16.73 -7.44
CA GLU A 176 6.43 -15.90 -8.05
C GLU A 176 6.48 -14.56 -7.35
N PHE A 177 7.69 -14.06 -7.05
CA PHE A 177 7.86 -12.69 -6.58
C PHE A 177 9.02 -11.97 -7.27
N GLY A 178 8.88 -10.67 -7.46
CA GLY A 178 9.86 -9.81 -8.13
C GLY A 178 9.20 -8.81 -9.09
N LEU A 179 9.97 -8.35 -10.07
CA LEU A 179 9.48 -7.47 -11.14
C LEU A 179 8.89 -8.35 -12.23
N ALA A 180 7.60 -8.68 -12.13
CA ALA A 180 6.95 -9.70 -12.96
C ALA A 180 5.99 -9.06 -13.98
N GLY A 181 6.52 -8.67 -15.14
CA GLY A 181 5.75 -8.13 -16.26
C GLY A 181 5.64 -6.60 -16.30
N ASP A 182 6.09 -5.91 -15.25
CA ASP A 182 6.27 -4.45 -15.18
C ASP A 182 7.35 -4.08 -14.13
N ASP A 183 7.55 -2.79 -13.85
CA ASP A 183 8.54 -2.26 -12.89
C ASP A 183 8.04 -2.15 -11.44
N ASP A 184 6.80 -2.50 -11.16
CA ASP A 184 6.27 -2.64 -9.80
C ASP A 184 6.76 -3.98 -9.19
N TRP A 185 6.70 -4.10 -7.86
CA TRP A 185 7.04 -5.35 -7.20
C TRP A 185 5.78 -6.20 -6.99
N HIS A 186 5.84 -7.46 -7.40
CA HIS A 186 4.70 -8.37 -7.40
C HIS A 186 4.94 -9.58 -6.49
N LEU A 187 3.84 -10.13 -5.98
CA LEU A 187 3.76 -11.47 -5.40
C LEU A 187 2.50 -12.15 -5.96
N LYS A 188 2.71 -13.16 -6.79
CA LYS A 188 1.65 -13.90 -7.49
C LYS A 188 1.63 -15.36 -7.07
N VAL A 189 0.46 -15.97 -7.08
CA VAL A 189 0.27 -17.42 -6.84
C VAL A 189 -0.53 -18.05 -7.98
N SER A 190 -0.31 -19.34 -8.22
CA SER A 190 -0.96 -20.09 -9.28
C SER A 190 -1.35 -21.50 -8.81
N PRO A 191 -2.60 -21.96 -9.06
CA PRO A 191 -2.99 -23.33 -8.79
C PRO A 191 -2.38 -24.35 -9.77
N ASP A 192 -2.05 -23.94 -11.00
CA ASP A 192 -1.75 -24.84 -12.13
C ASP A 192 -0.50 -24.44 -12.95
N GLY A 193 0.13 -23.33 -12.63
CA GLY A 193 1.27 -22.75 -13.35
C GLY A 193 0.91 -21.92 -14.58
N GLY A 194 -0.36 -21.87 -14.97
CA GLY A 194 -0.87 -21.10 -16.11
C GLY A 194 -1.73 -19.91 -15.68
N ALA A 195 -2.67 -20.12 -14.76
CA ALA A 195 -3.52 -19.07 -14.20
C ALA A 195 -2.84 -18.43 -12.99
N TRP A 196 -2.62 -17.11 -13.03
CA TRP A 196 -1.93 -16.39 -11.97
C TRP A 196 -2.86 -15.39 -11.29
N THR A 197 -2.81 -15.37 -9.96
CA THR A 197 -3.53 -14.44 -9.08
C THR A 197 -2.53 -13.53 -8.39
N GLU A 198 -2.73 -12.21 -8.51
CA GLU A 198 -1.93 -11.21 -7.79
C GLU A 198 -2.34 -11.13 -6.32
N ALA A 199 -1.44 -11.52 -5.42
CA ALA A 199 -1.68 -11.47 -3.98
C ALA A 199 -1.27 -10.11 -3.38
N LEU A 200 -0.16 -9.54 -3.85
CA LEU A 200 0.36 -8.26 -3.38
C LEU A 200 1.10 -7.55 -4.50
N LYS A 201 0.85 -6.24 -4.66
CA LYS A 201 1.59 -5.38 -5.58
C LYS A 201 2.09 -4.13 -4.86
N VAL A 202 3.37 -3.78 -5.01
CA VAL A 202 3.94 -2.52 -4.50
C VAL A 202 4.23 -1.60 -5.68
N SER A 203 3.55 -0.45 -5.69
CA SER A 203 3.75 0.59 -6.70
C SER A 203 5.17 1.16 -6.62
N ARG A 204 5.87 1.16 -7.74
CA ARG A 204 7.22 1.73 -7.87
C ARG A 204 7.23 3.24 -7.68
N SER A 205 6.11 3.92 -7.97
CA SER A 205 6.06 5.39 -7.98
C SER A 205 5.90 6.00 -6.60
N ASP A 206 5.25 5.30 -5.67
CA ASP A 206 4.89 5.85 -4.36
C ASP A 206 4.98 4.86 -3.20
N GLY A 207 5.43 3.62 -3.45
CA GLY A 207 5.59 2.58 -2.43
C GLY A 207 4.28 2.04 -1.86
N ARG A 208 3.13 2.39 -2.45
CA ARG A 208 1.83 1.93 -1.94
C ARG A 208 1.64 0.44 -2.21
N VAL A 209 1.12 -0.24 -1.19
CA VAL A 209 0.78 -1.66 -1.24
C VAL A 209 -0.67 -1.82 -1.69
N LEU A 210 -0.88 -2.58 -2.75
CA LEU A 210 -2.16 -3.02 -3.29
C LEU A 210 -2.35 -4.49 -2.91
N LEU A 211 -3.56 -4.84 -2.44
CA LEU A 211 -3.99 -6.21 -2.16
C LEU A 211 -5.17 -6.53 -3.10
N PRO A 212 -4.91 -7.03 -4.32
CA PRO A 212 -5.93 -7.13 -5.37
C PRO A 212 -6.98 -8.21 -5.10
N ALA A 213 -6.61 -9.28 -4.39
CA ALA A 213 -7.57 -10.18 -3.78
C ALA A 213 -8.13 -9.52 -2.52
N SER A 214 -9.45 -9.37 -2.43
CA SER A 214 -10.12 -9.00 -1.18
C SER A 214 -9.64 -9.92 -0.06
N LEU A 215 -9.21 -9.36 1.06
CA LEU A 215 -8.89 -10.14 2.25
C LEU A 215 -10.10 -11.03 2.55
N ALA A 216 -9.94 -12.36 2.46
CA ALA A 216 -10.95 -13.32 2.86
C ALA A 216 -11.04 -13.30 4.39
N LEU A 217 -11.70 -12.27 4.92
CA LEU A 217 -11.94 -12.08 6.33
C LEU A 217 -13.09 -13.01 6.73
N THR A 218 -12.78 -14.23 7.14
CA THR A 218 -13.75 -15.08 7.83
C THR A 218 -13.99 -14.55 9.25
N ASP A 219 -15.20 -14.71 9.75
CA ASP A 219 -15.78 -14.03 10.93
C ASP A 219 -14.99 -14.14 12.24
N GLN A 220 -13.95 -14.97 12.33
CA GLN A 220 -13.15 -15.14 13.54
C GLN A 220 -12.14 -14.01 13.80
N ASN A 221 -11.82 -13.16 12.81
CA ASN A 221 -10.84 -12.07 12.96
C ASN A 221 -11.43 -10.64 12.93
N GLN A 222 -12.77 -10.49 12.95
CA GLN A 222 -13.45 -9.19 12.85
C GLN A 222 -14.11 -8.71 14.16
N ALA A 223 -14.06 -9.50 15.25
CA ALA A 223 -14.78 -9.17 16.49
C ALA A 223 -14.04 -8.23 17.45
N ALA A 224 -12.81 -7.78 17.15
CA ALA A 224 -12.11 -6.82 18.00
C ALA A 224 -11.32 -5.80 17.16
N ALA A 225 -11.86 -4.58 17.08
CA ALA A 225 -11.28 -3.38 16.47
C ALA A 225 -11.25 -3.32 14.93
N LYS A 226 -12.24 -2.59 14.37
CA LYS A 226 -12.14 -1.92 13.07
C LYS A 226 -10.89 -1.04 13.03
N ARG A 227 -9.82 -1.49 12.34
CA ARG A 227 -8.77 -0.66 11.74
C ARG A 227 -7.77 -1.60 11.09
N HIS A 228 -7.37 -1.34 9.85
CA HIS A 228 -5.95 -1.21 9.49
C HIS A 228 -5.77 -0.55 8.11
N ILE A 229 -6.82 -0.39 7.30
CA ILE A 229 -6.80 0.52 6.15
C ILE A 229 -8.17 1.20 6.05
N ARG A 230 -8.23 2.50 6.37
CA ARG A 230 -9.35 3.34 5.94
C ARG A 230 -9.03 3.85 4.54
N GLU A 231 -9.97 3.79 3.63
CA GLU A 231 -9.80 4.46 2.34
C GLU A 231 -9.59 5.95 2.60
N LEU A 232 -8.43 6.47 2.20
CA LEU A 232 -8.14 7.89 2.21
C LEU A 232 -8.72 8.51 0.95
N LEU A 233 -9.69 9.41 1.09
CA LEU A 233 -10.26 10.08 -0.07
C LEU A 233 -9.22 10.96 -0.76
N ALA A 234 -9.22 10.91 -2.10
CA ALA A 234 -8.42 11.80 -2.96
C ALA A 234 -9.29 12.84 -3.71
N ALA A 235 -10.62 12.75 -3.57
CA ALA A 235 -11.61 13.65 -4.15
C ALA A 235 -12.93 13.56 -3.38
N ASN A 236 -13.86 14.49 -3.64
CA ASN A 236 -15.22 14.43 -3.12
C ASN A 236 -15.91 13.12 -3.52
N ARG A 237 -16.76 12.58 -2.63
CA ARG A 237 -17.47 11.31 -2.84
C ARG A 237 -18.96 11.52 -2.67
N SER A 238 -19.76 10.94 -3.56
CA SER A 238 -21.21 10.87 -3.40
C SER A 238 -21.65 9.43 -3.20
N TYR A 239 -22.56 9.22 -2.26
CA TYR A 239 -23.32 7.99 -2.09
C TYR A 239 -24.79 8.26 -2.37
N PHE A 240 -25.43 7.39 -3.13
CA PHE A 240 -26.83 7.53 -3.53
C PHE A 240 -27.73 6.66 -2.66
N VAL A 241 -28.88 7.20 -2.30
CA VAL A 241 -29.93 6.53 -1.52
C VAL A 241 -31.24 6.63 -2.28
N ARG A 242 -31.91 5.50 -2.51
CA ARG A 242 -33.17 5.41 -3.24
C ARG A 242 -34.13 4.43 -2.60
N THR A 243 -35.42 4.64 -2.74
CA THR A 243 -36.47 3.73 -2.24
C THR A 243 -36.53 2.39 -2.98
N ASP A 244 -35.96 2.33 -4.19
CA ASP A 244 -35.80 1.12 -5.02
C ASP A 244 -34.37 0.55 -4.99
N GLY A 245 -33.52 1.05 -4.08
CA GLY A 245 -32.14 0.58 -3.87
C GLY A 245 -32.03 -0.67 -2.99
N SER A 246 -30.80 -1.04 -2.63
CA SER A 246 -30.52 -2.14 -1.69
C SER A 246 -29.33 -1.79 -0.78
N ASP A 247 -29.42 -2.10 0.51
CA ASP A 247 -28.31 -1.93 1.46
C ASP A 247 -27.15 -2.92 1.24
N THR A 248 -27.31 -3.86 0.29
CA THR A 248 -26.22 -4.71 -0.22
C THR A 248 -25.41 -4.05 -1.34
N ASN A 249 -25.88 -2.93 -1.91
CA ASN A 249 -25.17 -2.22 -2.97
C ASN A 249 -23.96 -1.45 -2.40
N ASN A 250 -23.16 -0.84 -3.27
CA ASN A 250 -22.01 -0.02 -2.87
C ASN A 250 -22.32 1.48 -2.72
N GLY A 251 -23.52 1.92 -3.14
CA GLY A 251 -23.98 3.30 -3.06
C GLY A 251 -23.37 4.24 -4.09
N LEU A 252 -22.53 3.79 -5.03
CA LEU A 252 -21.74 4.67 -5.90
C LEU A 252 -22.46 5.07 -7.20
N GLY A 253 -23.64 4.51 -7.49
CA GLY A 253 -24.42 4.85 -8.66
C GLY A 253 -25.86 5.22 -8.33
N ASP A 254 -26.40 6.25 -8.98
CA ASP A 254 -27.81 6.66 -8.88
C ASP A 254 -28.72 5.76 -9.74
N THR A 255 -28.80 4.49 -9.35
CA THR A 255 -29.66 3.48 -9.98
C THR A 255 -30.13 2.50 -8.89
N SER A 256 -31.19 1.73 -9.15
CA SER A 256 -31.65 0.70 -8.21
C SER A 256 -30.57 -0.34 -7.89
N GLY A 257 -29.73 -0.71 -8.86
CA GLY A 257 -28.59 -1.62 -8.68
C GLY A 257 -27.34 -0.99 -8.06
N GLY A 258 -27.30 0.34 -7.92
CA GLY A 258 -26.13 1.08 -7.43
C GLY A 258 -26.33 1.76 -6.08
N ALA A 259 -27.55 2.20 -5.76
CA ALA A 259 -27.85 3.01 -4.58
C ALA A 259 -28.15 2.16 -3.34
N PHE A 260 -27.88 2.72 -2.15
CA PHE A 260 -28.37 2.16 -0.90
C PHE A 260 -29.88 2.31 -0.76
N LEU A 261 -30.51 1.47 0.05
CA LEU A 261 -31.93 1.60 0.38
C LEU A 261 -32.13 2.62 1.50
N THR A 262 -31.21 2.67 2.47
CA THR A 262 -31.35 3.52 3.66
C THR A 262 -30.27 4.59 3.78
N ILE A 263 -30.67 5.75 4.33
CA ILE A 263 -29.75 6.86 4.63
C ILE A 263 -28.73 6.44 5.69
N GLN A 264 -29.16 5.66 6.70
CA GLN A 264 -28.25 5.18 7.75
C GLN A 264 -27.15 4.28 7.17
N LYS A 265 -27.48 3.37 6.26
CA LYS A 265 -26.47 2.53 5.60
C LYS A 265 -25.41 3.37 4.87
N ALA A 266 -25.83 4.40 4.16
CA ALA A 266 -24.93 5.30 3.45
C ALA A 266 -23.99 6.06 4.41
N LEU A 267 -24.51 6.51 5.56
CA LEU A 267 -23.71 7.12 6.62
C LEU A 267 -22.72 6.15 7.27
N ASP A 268 -23.14 4.90 7.53
CA ASP A 268 -22.28 3.87 8.11
C ASP A 268 -21.11 3.50 7.19
N VAL A 269 -21.37 3.45 5.87
CA VAL A 269 -20.33 3.25 4.85
C VAL A 269 -19.41 4.47 4.78
N ALA A 270 -19.96 5.69 4.76
CA ALA A 270 -19.18 6.91 4.79
C ALA A 270 -18.24 6.98 6.01
N ALA A 271 -18.70 6.54 7.19
CA ALA A 271 -17.91 6.53 8.42
C ALA A 271 -16.69 5.59 8.40
N SER A 272 -16.62 4.67 7.43
CA SER A 272 -15.45 3.80 7.21
C SER A 272 -14.29 4.51 6.49
N LEU A 273 -14.54 5.69 5.92
CA LEU A 273 -13.56 6.48 5.18
C LEU A 273 -12.70 7.36 6.10
N ASP A 274 -11.53 7.76 5.59
CA ASP A 274 -10.88 9.01 6.00
C ASP A 274 -11.17 10.06 4.93
N MET A 275 -11.93 11.10 5.31
CA MET A 275 -12.38 12.13 4.38
C MET A 275 -11.23 13.00 3.86
N ALA A 276 -10.08 13.04 4.55
CA ALA A 276 -8.91 13.85 4.14
C ALA A 276 -9.23 15.32 3.78
N GLY A 277 -10.25 15.90 4.42
CA GLY A 277 -10.75 17.25 4.14
C GLY A 277 -11.74 17.36 2.97
N PHE A 278 -11.95 16.30 2.17
CA PHE A 278 -12.94 16.25 1.10
C PHE A 278 -14.38 16.15 1.61
N THR A 279 -15.32 16.45 0.73
CA THR A 279 -16.76 16.37 1.02
C THR A 279 -17.32 14.99 0.68
N VAL A 280 -18.12 14.44 1.59
CA VAL A 280 -18.96 13.26 1.36
C VAL A 280 -20.43 13.70 1.32
N THR A 281 -21.10 13.43 0.21
CA THR A 281 -22.53 13.73 0.02
C THR A 281 -23.35 12.45 -0.01
N ILE A 282 -24.31 12.33 0.88
CA ILE A 282 -25.38 11.34 0.82
C ILE A 282 -26.52 11.97 0.03
N GLN A 283 -26.60 11.63 -1.26
CA GLN A 283 -27.62 12.13 -2.19
C GLN A 283 -28.84 11.22 -2.11
N VAL A 284 -29.95 11.78 -1.65
CA VAL A 284 -31.21 11.06 -1.40
C VAL A 284 -32.19 11.39 -2.51
N ALA A 285 -32.70 10.37 -3.20
CA ALA A 285 -33.70 10.51 -4.25
C ALA A 285 -35.11 10.73 -3.67
N ASP A 286 -36.02 11.24 -4.51
CA ASP A 286 -37.44 11.41 -4.19
C ASP A 286 -38.03 10.10 -3.63
N GLY A 287 -38.77 10.22 -2.53
CA GLY A 287 -39.28 9.06 -1.79
C GLY A 287 -39.53 9.36 -0.33
N THR A 288 -40.07 8.36 0.39
CA THR A 288 -40.26 8.42 1.84
C THR A 288 -39.33 7.44 2.54
N TYR A 289 -38.55 7.95 3.49
CA TYR A 289 -37.57 7.20 4.27
C TYR A 289 -37.98 7.22 5.74
N SER A 290 -38.23 6.04 6.31
CA SER A 290 -38.81 5.89 7.65
C SER A 290 -37.80 5.52 8.75
N GLY A 291 -36.55 5.23 8.37
CA GLY A 291 -35.49 4.91 9.31
C GLY A 291 -35.01 6.14 10.07
N ALA A 292 -34.73 5.98 11.37
CA ALA A 292 -34.05 6.99 12.16
C ALA A 292 -32.61 7.18 11.67
N ILE A 293 -32.15 8.42 11.61
CA ILE A 293 -30.83 8.79 11.12
C ILE A 293 -29.99 9.29 12.30
N VAL A 294 -28.85 8.62 12.54
CA VAL A 294 -27.86 9.01 13.53
C VAL A 294 -26.57 9.36 12.80
N VAL A 295 -26.18 10.63 12.89
CA VAL A 295 -24.98 11.15 12.25
C VAL A 295 -23.75 10.52 12.92
N PRO A 296 -22.83 9.89 12.16
CA PRO A 296 -21.62 9.31 12.72
C PRO A 296 -20.52 10.37 12.93
N ALA A 297 -19.55 10.04 13.78
CA ALA A 297 -18.29 10.78 13.84
C ALA A 297 -17.41 10.40 12.63
N MET A 298 -17.02 11.40 11.84
CA MET A 298 -16.26 11.20 10.61
C MET A 298 -14.77 11.51 10.82
N THR A 299 -13.89 10.64 10.31
CA THR A 299 -12.44 10.89 10.31
C THR A 299 -12.07 11.80 9.14
N GLY A 300 -11.19 12.78 9.38
CA GLY A 300 -10.72 13.70 8.34
C GLY A 300 -11.74 14.74 7.87
N GLN A 301 -12.91 14.83 8.51
CA GLN A 301 -13.92 15.85 8.18
C GLN A 301 -13.36 17.25 8.49
N ALA A 302 -13.48 18.21 7.58
CA ALA A 302 -12.98 19.57 7.79
C ALA A 302 -14.00 20.48 8.53
N ALA A 303 -15.27 20.40 8.14
CA ALA A 303 -16.35 21.26 8.64
C ALA A 303 -17.70 20.50 8.68
N PRO A 304 -18.75 21.01 9.36
CA PRO A 304 -20.08 20.40 9.31
C PRO A 304 -20.59 20.21 7.88
N SER A 305 -20.33 21.16 6.98
CA SER A 305 -20.70 21.10 5.56
C SER A 305 -19.89 20.10 4.72
N ALA A 306 -18.91 19.40 5.29
CA ALA A 306 -18.16 18.36 4.58
C ALA A 306 -18.86 16.99 4.62
N LEU A 307 -19.77 16.74 5.57
CA LEU A 307 -20.70 15.61 5.50
C LEU A 307 -22.08 16.17 5.20
N VAL A 308 -22.61 15.87 4.01
CA VAL A 308 -23.87 16.45 3.52
C VAL A 308 -24.90 15.36 3.35
N ILE A 309 -26.09 15.54 3.91
CA ILE A 309 -27.28 14.75 3.58
C ILE A 309 -28.16 15.66 2.71
N ALA A 310 -28.23 15.37 1.41
CA ALA A 310 -28.89 16.23 0.44
C ALA A 310 -30.05 15.49 -0.23
N GLY A 311 -31.23 16.11 -0.27
CA GLY A 311 -32.35 15.66 -1.07
C GLY A 311 -32.43 16.37 -2.42
N ASN A 312 -33.64 16.77 -2.81
CA ASN A 312 -33.95 17.38 -4.09
C ASN A 312 -34.10 18.91 -3.95
N SER A 313 -33.09 19.64 -4.43
CA SER A 313 -33.04 21.11 -4.27
C SER A 313 -34.18 21.86 -4.97
N GLY A 314 -34.74 21.30 -6.05
CA GLY A 314 -35.87 21.89 -6.78
C GLY A 314 -37.23 21.52 -6.20
N ALA A 315 -37.33 20.37 -5.51
CA ALA A 315 -38.56 19.86 -4.93
C ALA A 315 -38.31 19.18 -3.57
N PRO A 316 -37.93 19.93 -2.52
CA PRO A 316 -37.58 19.35 -1.22
C PRO A 316 -38.73 18.57 -0.58
N ALA A 317 -39.99 18.89 -0.93
CA ALA A 317 -41.17 18.16 -0.46
C ALA A 317 -41.26 16.71 -0.99
N ASN A 318 -40.50 16.35 -2.04
CA ASN A 318 -40.51 15.01 -2.60
C ASN A 318 -39.56 14.04 -1.87
N VAL A 319 -38.58 14.56 -1.13
CA VAL A 319 -37.67 13.76 -0.30
C VAL A 319 -38.12 13.86 1.15
N ILE A 320 -38.80 12.84 1.65
CA ILE A 320 -39.47 12.87 2.95
C ILE A 320 -38.75 11.94 3.93
N VAL A 321 -38.21 12.51 5.01
CA VAL A 321 -37.79 11.74 6.19
C VAL A 321 -38.94 11.73 7.19
N SER A 322 -39.47 10.54 7.50
CA SER A 322 -40.69 10.36 8.30
C SER A 322 -40.53 9.23 9.29
N THR A 323 -40.01 9.51 10.48
CA THR A 323 -39.79 8.51 11.52
C THR A 323 -40.99 8.35 12.45
N ASN A 324 -41.13 7.16 13.03
CA ASN A 324 -42.13 6.87 14.07
C ASN A 324 -41.41 6.43 15.35
N ASN A 325 -41.81 6.99 16.49
CA ASN A 325 -41.19 6.72 17.79
C ASN A 325 -39.67 6.99 17.85
N ALA A 326 -39.17 7.93 17.05
CA ALA A 326 -37.76 8.26 16.98
C ALA A 326 -37.55 9.66 16.41
N ASN A 327 -36.41 10.27 16.74
CA ASN A 327 -35.96 11.48 16.07
C ASN A 327 -35.69 11.19 14.59
N ALA A 328 -36.01 12.13 13.70
CA ALA A 328 -35.73 11.95 12.28
C ALA A 328 -34.23 11.99 12.01
N ILE A 329 -33.53 13.04 12.45
CA ILE A 329 -32.07 13.15 12.34
C ILE A 329 -31.48 13.56 13.69
N SER A 330 -30.58 12.75 14.22
CA SER A 330 -29.85 13.05 15.46
C SER A 330 -28.36 13.23 15.19
N ALA A 331 -27.77 14.28 15.76
CA ALA A 331 -26.33 14.50 15.85
C ALA A 331 -25.88 14.39 17.31
N PRO A 332 -25.37 13.21 17.74
CA PRO A 332 -24.78 13.02 19.06
C PRO A 332 -23.48 13.80 19.26
N SER A 333 -22.96 13.78 20.49
CA SER A 333 -21.71 14.44 20.87
C SER A 333 -20.54 14.09 19.94
N GLY A 334 -19.85 15.13 19.47
CA GLY A 334 -18.69 14.99 18.58
C GLY A 334 -19.02 14.74 17.09
N THR A 335 -20.30 14.74 16.72
CA THR A 335 -20.75 14.53 15.33
C THR A 335 -21.20 15.84 14.69
N ARG A 336 -21.12 15.91 13.35
CA ARG A 336 -21.51 17.12 12.62
C ARG A 336 -21.86 16.84 11.16
N CYS A 337 -22.92 17.47 10.65
CA CYS A 337 -23.30 17.41 9.24
C CYS A 337 -24.12 18.63 8.78
N LEU A 338 -24.30 18.75 7.47
CA LEU A 338 -25.28 19.62 6.81
C LEU A 338 -26.44 18.78 6.28
N VAL A 339 -27.67 19.14 6.63
CA VAL A 339 -28.91 18.55 6.10
C VAL A 339 -29.57 19.55 5.16
N LYS A 340 -29.88 19.16 3.92
CA LYS A 340 -30.51 20.08 2.97
C LYS A 340 -31.47 19.43 1.99
N ASP A 341 -32.34 20.27 1.44
CA ASP A 341 -33.19 19.94 0.30
C ASP A 341 -34.20 18.79 0.53
N MET A 342 -34.84 18.75 1.70
CA MET A 342 -35.78 17.66 2.05
C MET A 342 -36.88 18.13 3.01
N GLU A 343 -37.95 17.35 3.10
CA GLU A 343 -38.99 17.46 4.13
C GLU A 343 -38.68 16.51 5.30
N ILE A 344 -38.79 17.02 6.53
CA ILE A 344 -38.55 16.27 7.77
C ILE A 344 -39.82 16.29 8.62
N ARG A 345 -40.28 15.12 9.07
CA ARG A 345 -41.43 14.95 9.95
C ARG A 345 -41.25 13.75 10.90
N THR A 346 -41.97 13.76 12.02
CA THR A 346 -42.00 12.64 12.98
C THR A 346 -43.42 12.34 13.43
N THR A 347 -43.72 11.07 13.71
CA THR A 347 -45.01 10.63 14.26
C THR A 347 -44.85 9.95 15.61
N ALA A 348 -45.88 10.07 16.45
CA ALA A 348 -45.97 9.55 17.82
C ALA A 348 -44.96 10.14 18.84
N SER A 349 -43.66 10.17 18.54
CA SER A 349 -42.63 10.83 19.35
C SER A 349 -41.42 11.25 18.50
N GLY A 350 -40.51 12.03 19.08
CA GLY A 350 -39.26 12.43 18.46
C GLY A 350 -39.25 13.84 17.87
N PHE A 351 -38.03 14.34 17.66
CA PHE A 351 -37.72 15.64 17.07
C PHE A 351 -37.40 15.51 15.58
N GLY A 352 -37.63 16.57 14.80
CA GLY A 352 -37.18 16.63 13.41
C GLY A 352 -35.65 16.60 13.32
N LEU A 353 -35.02 17.69 13.77
CA LEU A 353 -33.57 17.77 13.97
C LEU A 353 -33.25 17.76 15.47
N ASN A 354 -32.41 16.83 15.89
CA ASN A 354 -31.93 16.69 17.26
C ASN A 354 -30.42 16.85 17.34
N ALA A 355 -29.94 18.03 17.72
CA ALA A 355 -28.53 18.24 18.04
C ALA A 355 -28.30 17.98 19.53
N ASP A 356 -27.69 16.84 19.88
CA ASP A 356 -27.42 16.39 21.24
C ASP A 356 -25.91 16.32 21.47
N GLY A 357 -25.30 17.46 21.78
CA GLY A 357 -23.84 17.65 21.81
C GLY A 357 -23.15 17.68 20.44
N GLY A 358 -23.87 17.38 19.35
CA GLY A 358 -23.38 17.50 17.97
C GLY A 358 -23.76 18.82 17.29
N THR A 359 -23.33 19.01 16.05
CA THR A 359 -23.66 20.20 15.23
C THR A 359 -24.45 19.84 13.98
N LEU A 360 -25.64 20.40 13.82
CA LEU A 360 -26.45 20.28 12.61
C LEU A 360 -26.51 21.62 11.89
N GLN A 361 -26.05 21.67 10.64
CA GLN A 361 -26.41 22.76 9.74
C GLN A 361 -27.63 22.35 8.93
N PHE A 362 -28.48 23.31 8.56
CA PHE A 362 -29.59 23.03 7.66
C PHE A 362 -29.87 24.15 6.65
N GLN A 363 -30.32 23.75 5.46
CA GLN A 363 -30.64 24.66 4.36
C GLN A 363 -31.75 24.08 3.49
N ASN A 364 -32.71 24.90 3.06
CA ASN A 364 -33.80 24.46 2.19
C ASN A 364 -34.53 23.20 2.72
N VAL A 365 -34.61 23.08 4.06
CA VAL A 365 -35.35 22.04 4.75
C VAL A 365 -36.79 22.50 4.91
N ARG A 366 -37.73 21.58 4.75
CA ARG A 366 -39.14 21.81 5.02
C ARG A 366 -39.55 20.99 6.25
N PHE A 367 -39.98 21.66 7.31
CA PHE A 367 -40.43 20.99 8.52
C PHE A 367 -41.91 20.66 8.43
N GLY A 368 -42.21 19.38 8.18
CA GLY A 368 -43.54 18.81 8.35
C GLY A 368 -43.88 18.61 9.83
N ALA A 369 -44.98 17.93 10.12
CA ALA A 369 -45.42 17.78 11.51
C ALA A 369 -44.42 16.96 12.34
N CYS A 370 -44.06 17.45 13.52
CA CYS A 370 -43.17 16.75 14.45
C CYS A 370 -43.81 16.60 15.82
N ALA A 371 -43.66 15.43 16.43
CA ALA A 371 -44.30 15.09 17.69
C ALA A 371 -43.83 15.94 18.88
N GLN A 372 -42.59 16.44 18.89
CA GLN A 372 -42.03 17.22 20.01
C GLN A 372 -41.52 18.61 19.62
N ALA A 373 -40.55 18.68 18.70
CA ALA A 373 -40.10 19.94 18.12
C ALA A 373 -39.58 19.71 16.70
N HIS A 374 -39.64 20.75 15.86
CA HIS A 374 -38.94 20.73 14.57
C HIS A 374 -37.42 20.69 14.76
N ILE A 375 -36.89 21.52 15.66
CA ILE A 375 -35.47 21.64 15.96
C ILE A 375 -35.28 21.64 17.47
N VAL A 376 -34.46 20.72 17.98
CA VAL A 376 -33.98 20.74 19.36
C VAL A 376 -32.45 20.76 19.40
N CYS A 377 -31.93 21.58 20.31
CA CYS A 377 -30.53 21.62 20.69
C CYS A 377 -30.43 21.37 22.18
N GLN A 378 -29.68 20.34 22.57
CA GLN A 378 -29.51 19.92 23.96
C GLN A 378 -28.07 19.47 24.23
N ASN A 379 -27.67 19.52 25.51
CA ASN A 379 -26.34 19.10 25.97
C ASN A 379 -25.19 19.76 25.18
N ASN A 380 -25.29 21.09 24.98
CA ASN A 380 -24.38 21.90 24.15
C ASN A 380 -24.42 21.60 22.65
N GLY A 381 -25.49 20.94 22.17
CA GLY A 381 -25.73 20.74 20.75
C GLY A 381 -26.03 22.06 20.03
N VAL A 382 -25.72 22.11 18.75
CA VAL A 382 -25.80 23.34 17.93
C VAL A 382 -26.61 23.07 16.66
N ALA A 383 -27.56 23.96 16.35
CA ALA A 383 -28.24 23.99 15.06
C ALA A 383 -28.06 25.34 14.38
N ILE A 384 -27.68 25.34 13.10
CA ILE A 384 -27.43 26.57 12.32
C ILE A 384 -28.17 26.52 11.00
N ALA A 385 -29.07 27.47 10.77
CA ALA A 385 -29.69 27.66 9.47
C ALA A 385 -28.70 28.37 8.53
N THR A 386 -28.17 27.65 7.53
CA THR A 386 -27.23 28.22 6.55
C THR A 386 -27.94 28.81 5.33
N GLY A 387 -29.24 28.55 5.18
CA GLY A 387 -30.10 29.20 4.18
C GLY A 387 -31.56 29.24 4.61
N ASN A 388 -32.41 29.75 3.73
CA ASN A 388 -33.85 29.82 3.96
C ASN A 388 -34.46 28.42 4.08
N TYR A 389 -35.58 28.31 4.79
CA TYR A 389 -36.24 27.05 5.05
C TYR A 389 -37.76 27.27 5.19
N ALA A 390 -38.52 26.18 5.27
CA ALA A 390 -39.98 26.23 5.34
C ALA A 390 -40.54 25.40 6.50
N ILE A 391 -41.75 25.74 6.93
CA ILE A 391 -42.54 25.02 7.92
C ILE A 391 -43.90 24.73 7.31
N SER A 392 -44.31 23.47 7.31
CA SER A 392 -45.53 22.99 6.68
C SER A 392 -46.42 22.17 7.59
N GLY A 393 -45.91 21.72 8.73
CA GLY A 393 -46.68 21.01 9.73
C GLY A 393 -46.62 21.66 11.11
N ALA A 394 -47.57 21.28 11.95
CA ALA A 394 -47.62 21.68 13.34
C ALA A 394 -46.64 20.84 14.19
N SER A 395 -46.12 21.45 15.25
CA SER A 395 -45.30 20.77 16.26
C SER A 395 -45.46 21.53 17.58
N PRO A 396 -45.30 20.93 18.76
CA PRO A 396 -45.35 21.68 20.02
C PRO A 396 -44.39 22.88 20.03
N MET A 397 -43.20 22.71 19.45
CA MET A 397 -42.20 23.77 19.31
C MET A 397 -41.57 23.79 17.92
N HIS A 398 -41.22 24.97 17.39
CA HIS A 398 -40.35 25.03 16.22
C HIS A 398 -38.88 24.97 16.64
N TRP A 399 -38.46 25.90 17.49
CA TRP A 399 -37.13 25.94 18.08
C TRP A 399 -37.19 25.56 19.56
N SER A 400 -36.31 24.65 19.99
CA SER A 400 -36.15 24.25 21.37
C SER A 400 -34.67 24.22 21.76
N ALA A 401 -34.17 25.26 22.44
CA ALA A 401 -32.82 25.28 23.00
C ALA A 401 -32.88 24.92 24.50
N GLN A 402 -32.18 23.86 24.90
CA GLN A 402 -32.15 23.37 26.27
C GLN A 402 -30.74 22.99 26.70
N THR A 403 -30.41 23.04 28.00
CA THR A 403 -29.16 22.50 28.56
C THR A 403 -27.89 22.89 27.76
N GLY A 404 -27.64 24.19 27.62
CA GLY A 404 -26.52 24.75 26.87
C GLY A 404 -26.68 24.71 25.34
N GLY A 405 -27.81 24.23 24.82
CA GLY A 405 -28.06 24.16 23.38
C GLY A 405 -28.13 25.54 22.72
N PHE A 406 -27.67 25.62 21.47
CA PHE A 406 -27.60 26.85 20.69
C PHE A 406 -28.29 26.70 19.32
N ILE A 407 -29.23 27.58 19.01
CA ILE A 407 -29.88 27.66 17.70
C ILE A 407 -29.55 29.02 17.08
N ASN A 408 -28.96 29.02 15.89
CA ASN A 408 -28.75 30.24 15.09
C ASN A 408 -29.56 30.17 13.79
N THR A 409 -30.45 31.13 13.60
CA THR A 409 -31.25 31.31 12.38
C THR A 409 -31.12 32.72 11.78
N GLU A 410 -30.16 33.51 12.24
CA GLU A 410 -30.09 34.95 11.94
C GLU A 410 -30.08 35.26 10.43
N GLY A 411 -30.86 36.29 10.08
CA GLY A 411 -30.98 36.81 8.71
C GLY A 411 -31.62 35.85 7.70
N ARG A 412 -32.28 34.77 8.14
CA ARG A 412 -32.97 33.83 7.23
C ARG A 412 -34.44 34.16 7.04
N THR A 413 -35.04 33.59 6.00
CA THR A 413 -36.49 33.55 5.82
C THR A 413 -37.03 32.17 6.19
N ALA A 414 -38.02 32.13 7.08
CA ALA A 414 -38.84 30.96 7.36
C ALA A 414 -40.22 31.15 6.69
N THR A 415 -40.58 30.26 5.77
CA THR A 415 -41.89 30.29 5.09
C THR A 415 -42.86 29.32 5.77
N LEU A 416 -43.98 29.82 6.29
CA LEU A 416 -45.00 29.07 7.01
C LEU A 416 -46.20 28.80 6.11
N ALA A 417 -46.44 27.54 5.79
CA ALA A 417 -47.58 27.10 4.99
C ALA A 417 -48.65 26.48 5.88
N GLY A 418 -49.93 26.80 5.64
CA GLY A 418 -51.07 26.15 6.31
C GLY A 418 -51.32 26.58 7.76
N THR A 419 -50.73 27.68 8.21
CA THR A 419 -50.89 28.22 9.57
C THR A 419 -50.56 27.20 10.67
N PRO A 420 -49.31 26.70 10.75
CA PRO A 420 -48.92 25.69 11.73
C PRO A 420 -49.17 26.18 13.16
N ALA A 421 -49.62 25.26 14.01
CA ALA A 421 -49.87 25.51 15.42
C ALA A 421 -48.69 25.07 16.28
N PHE A 422 -48.25 25.93 17.20
CA PHE A 422 -47.21 25.64 18.18
C PHE A 422 -47.81 25.62 19.59
N SER A 423 -48.21 24.42 20.04
CA SER A 423 -48.97 24.25 21.29
C SER A 423 -48.17 24.57 22.55
N THR A 424 -46.83 24.58 22.49
CA THR A 424 -45.96 25.05 23.57
C THR A 424 -45.47 26.48 23.29
N ALA A 425 -44.66 26.66 22.24
CA ALA A 425 -44.21 27.97 21.75
C ALA A 425 -43.51 27.84 20.40
N PHE A 426 -43.53 28.87 19.55
CA PHE A 426 -42.69 28.91 18.34
C PHE A 426 -41.21 28.78 18.72
N ALA A 427 -40.73 29.60 19.67
CA ALA A 427 -39.40 29.49 20.25
C ALA A 427 -39.46 29.16 21.74
N SER A 428 -38.87 28.04 22.14
CA SER A 428 -38.74 27.61 23.54
C SER A 428 -37.27 27.56 23.93
N CYS A 429 -36.89 28.34 24.94
CA CYS A 429 -35.52 28.39 25.43
C CYS A 429 -35.47 28.15 26.93
N ARG A 430 -34.77 27.11 27.37
CA ARG A 430 -34.63 26.75 28.78
C ARG A 430 -33.17 26.46 29.07
N HIS A 431 -32.46 27.39 29.69
CA HIS A 431 -31.01 27.24 29.93
C HIS A 431 -30.24 26.98 28.60
N GLY A 432 -30.49 27.79 27.57
CA GLY A 432 -29.85 27.72 26.25
C GLY A 432 -29.87 29.09 25.57
N ASP A 433 -29.57 29.12 24.27
CA ASP A 433 -29.55 30.37 23.48
C ASP A 433 -30.15 30.16 22.08
N ILE A 434 -31.02 31.09 21.67
CA ILE A 434 -31.63 31.16 20.34
C ILE A 434 -31.33 32.53 19.73
N ALA A 435 -30.43 32.57 18.76
CA ALA A 435 -30.12 33.74 17.96
C ALA A 435 -31.01 33.77 16.68
N CYS A 436 -31.86 34.78 16.58
CA CYS A 436 -32.86 34.90 15.51
C CYS A 436 -33.07 36.35 15.05
N ALA A 437 -32.06 37.20 15.20
CA ALA A 437 -32.05 38.57 14.69
C ALA A 437 -32.21 38.61 13.15
N GLY A 438 -32.96 39.60 12.65
CA GLY A 438 -33.14 39.83 11.20
C GLY A 438 -33.89 38.74 10.43
N MET A 439 -34.60 37.85 11.13
CA MET A 439 -35.48 36.84 10.54
C MET A 439 -36.66 37.47 9.81
N THR A 440 -37.07 36.84 8.70
CA THR A 440 -38.33 37.13 8.00
C THR A 440 -39.26 35.92 8.08
N PHE A 441 -40.52 36.14 8.46
CA PHE A 441 -41.53 35.09 8.53
C PHE A 441 -42.60 35.30 7.46
N GLY A 442 -42.63 34.40 6.46
CA GLY A 442 -43.61 34.43 5.38
C GLY A 442 -44.80 33.54 5.68
N GLY A 443 -45.92 34.11 6.14
CA GLY A 443 -47.12 33.37 6.56
C GLY A 443 -47.45 33.54 8.04
N ALA A 444 -48.51 32.90 8.52
CA ALA A 444 -48.98 33.01 9.90
C ALA A 444 -48.76 31.70 10.68
N ALA A 445 -48.80 31.78 12.01
CA ALA A 445 -48.82 30.63 12.93
C ALA A 445 -49.75 30.92 14.10
N THR A 446 -50.25 29.87 14.75
CA THR A 446 -51.02 29.97 16.00
C THR A 446 -50.22 29.42 17.19
N GLY A 447 -50.62 29.79 18.40
CA GLY A 447 -49.94 29.39 19.64
C GLY A 447 -49.02 30.46 20.21
N THR A 448 -48.28 30.12 21.26
CA THR A 448 -47.40 31.03 21.99
C THR A 448 -46.20 31.44 21.14
N ARG A 449 -45.87 32.73 21.08
CA ARG A 449 -44.72 33.21 20.31
C ARG A 449 -43.38 32.72 20.87
N TYR A 450 -43.20 32.84 22.18
CA TYR A 450 -41.97 32.38 22.83
C TYR A 450 -42.19 31.99 24.29
N SER A 451 -41.33 31.11 24.78
CA SER A 451 -41.17 30.81 26.20
C SER A 451 -39.69 30.78 26.51
N THR A 452 -39.23 31.64 27.43
CA THR A 452 -37.82 31.65 27.87
C THR A 452 -37.72 31.54 29.38
N THR A 453 -36.96 30.55 29.86
CA THR A 453 -36.85 30.21 31.29
C THR A 453 -35.44 29.78 31.68
N LEU A 454 -35.15 29.75 33.00
CA LEU A 454 -33.89 29.24 33.57
C LEU A 454 -32.65 29.88 32.91
N ASN A 455 -32.63 31.21 32.85
CA ASN A 455 -31.57 32.00 32.19
C ASN A 455 -31.39 31.70 30.70
N GLY A 456 -32.37 31.11 30.03
CA GLY A 456 -32.38 30.98 28.57
C GLY A 456 -32.45 32.34 27.89
N VAL A 457 -31.85 32.45 26.71
CA VAL A 457 -31.85 33.69 25.92
C VAL A 457 -32.50 33.43 24.57
N ILE A 458 -33.39 34.32 24.17
CA ILE A 458 -33.90 34.43 22.81
C ILE A 458 -33.54 35.84 22.33
N ASN A 459 -32.58 35.92 21.43
CA ASN A 459 -32.06 37.18 20.91
C ASN A 459 -32.66 37.48 19.53
N THR A 460 -33.55 38.45 19.50
CA THR A 460 -34.22 39.01 18.33
C THR A 460 -33.58 40.32 17.86
N ALA A 461 -32.60 40.85 18.60
CA ALA A 461 -32.01 42.17 18.42
C ALA A 461 -33.05 43.32 18.41
N GLY A 462 -33.98 43.31 19.37
CA GLY A 462 -34.98 44.37 19.52
C GLY A 462 -36.21 44.24 18.61
N GLY A 463 -36.54 43.03 18.12
CA GLY A 463 -37.68 42.80 17.24
C GLY A 463 -39.05 43.07 17.87
N GLY A 464 -39.11 43.18 19.20
CA GLY A 464 -40.33 43.41 19.97
C GLY A 464 -41.14 42.14 20.27
N ALA A 465 -42.15 42.26 21.14
CA ALA A 465 -42.89 41.12 21.67
C ALA A 465 -43.68 40.30 20.61
N ASN A 466 -43.95 40.89 19.45
CA ASN A 466 -44.71 40.27 18.36
C ASN A 466 -43.83 39.75 17.21
N TYR A 467 -42.51 39.85 17.34
CA TYR A 467 -41.55 39.50 16.28
C TYR A 467 -41.67 38.06 15.78
N LEU A 468 -41.71 37.09 16.71
CA LEU A 468 -41.85 35.67 16.36
C LEU A 468 -43.30 35.30 16.05
N PRO A 469 -43.57 34.37 15.11
CA PRO A 469 -44.93 33.94 14.76
C PRO A 469 -45.72 33.36 15.94
N GLY A 470 -47.03 33.58 15.96
CA GLY A 470 -47.93 33.06 16.99
C GLY A 470 -49.16 33.95 17.18
N SER A 471 -50.19 33.40 17.82
CA SER A 471 -51.43 34.12 18.16
C SER A 471 -51.53 34.46 19.65
N VAL A 472 -50.65 33.89 20.48
CA VAL A 472 -50.63 34.07 21.94
C VAL A 472 -49.32 34.75 22.35
N ALA A 473 -49.39 35.72 23.26
CA ALA A 473 -48.22 36.45 23.75
C ALA A 473 -47.19 35.50 24.37
N GLY A 474 -45.89 35.78 24.15
CA GLY A 474 -44.81 35.03 24.76
C GLY A 474 -44.55 35.43 26.22
N ALA A 475 -43.79 34.60 26.93
CA ALA A 475 -43.45 34.82 28.34
C ALA A 475 -41.97 34.57 28.63
N ALA A 476 -41.43 35.34 29.56
CA ALA A 476 -40.09 35.18 30.13
C ALA A 476 -40.20 34.99 31.65
N ALA A 477 -39.50 34.00 32.20
CA ALA A 477 -39.51 33.72 33.65
C ALA A 477 -38.16 33.19 34.12
N THR A 478 -37.92 33.21 35.44
CA THR A 478 -36.72 32.61 36.07
C THR A 478 -35.41 33.04 35.40
N GLY A 479 -35.24 34.35 35.18
CA GLY A 479 -34.07 34.94 34.54
C GLY A 479 -33.98 34.77 33.02
N GLY A 480 -34.96 34.12 32.39
CA GLY A 480 -35.05 34.04 30.94
C GLY A 480 -35.17 35.43 30.29
N GLN A 481 -34.51 35.61 29.16
CA GLN A 481 -34.44 36.88 28.44
C GLN A 481 -34.99 36.73 27.02
N TYR A 482 -35.79 37.70 26.61
CA TYR A 482 -36.25 37.90 25.25
C TYR A 482 -35.87 39.33 24.88
N ALA A 483 -34.85 39.49 24.03
CA ALA A 483 -34.17 40.76 23.80
C ALA A 483 -34.13 41.14 22.32
#